data_AF-D2VEC0-F1
#
_entry.id   AF-D2VEC0-F1
#
_cell.length_a   1.000
_cell.length_b   1.000
_cell.length_c   1.000
_cell.angle_alpha   90.00
_cell.angle_beta   90.00
_cell.angle_gamma   90.00
#
_symmetry.space_group_name_H-M   'P 1'
#
loop_
_entity.id
_entity.type
_entity.pdbx_description
1 polymer ?
#
loop_
_entity_poly.entity_id
_entity_poly.type
_entity_poly.pdbx_seq_one_letter_code
_entity_poly.pdbx_strand_id
1 'polypeptide(L)'
;EGFNCDLCGQYVGNNFEFEHHLESLHKHVCTECSRVFPSAFLLSVHLEENHDSFFSVMALKKDCYQCLVEDKSICNAKFRTSEQRDEHMRKDH
;
A
#
# COMPACT_ATOMS: atom_id res chain seq x y z
N GLU A 1 -0.57 -32.09 6.85
CA GLU A 1 -0.84 -30.99 7.81
C GLU A 1 -1.17 -29.74 6.99
N GLY A 2 -2.19 -28.97 7.37
CA GLY A 2 -2.57 -27.75 6.67
C GLY A 2 -2.04 -26.50 7.38
N PHE A 3 -2.03 -25.38 6.66
CA PHE A 3 -1.46 -24.10 7.06
C PHE A 3 -2.60 -23.09 7.27
N ASN A 4 -2.50 -22.27 8.31
CA ASN A 4 -3.45 -21.18 8.53
C ASN A 4 -2.76 -19.87 8.15
N CYS A 5 -3.45 -18.99 7.42
CA CYS A 5 -2.91 -17.70 7.06
C CYS A 5 -3.16 -16.68 8.16
N ASP A 6 -2.11 -16.16 8.79
CA ASP A 6 -2.23 -15.13 9.82
C ASP A 6 -2.75 -13.78 9.29
N LEU A 7 -2.65 -13.54 7.98
CA LEU A 7 -3.07 -12.28 7.34
C LEU A 7 -4.58 -12.21 7.07
N CYS A 8 -5.24 -13.36 6.84
CA CYS A 8 -6.66 -13.40 6.48
C CYS A 8 -7.48 -14.49 7.22
N GLY A 9 -6.83 -15.35 8.00
CA GLY A 9 -7.44 -16.47 8.74
C GLY A 9 -7.85 -17.65 7.86
N GLN A 10 -7.50 -17.68 6.57
CA GLN A 10 -7.86 -18.77 5.67
C GLN A 10 -7.03 -20.02 5.97
N TYR A 11 -7.70 -21.16 6.11
CA TYR A 11 -7.05 -22.46 6.22
C TYR A 11 -6.79 -23.04 4.83
N VAL A 12 -5.55 -23.42 4.57
CA VAL A 12 -5.08 -23.99 3.31
C VAL A 12 -4.52 -25.39 3.58
N GLY A 13 -4.98 -26.39 2.81
CA GLY A 13 -4.73 -27.79 3.13
C GLY A 13 -3.31 -28.28 2.83
N ASN A 14 -2.56 -27.55 2.00
CA ASN A 14 -1.23 -27.95 1.57
C ASN A 14 -0.26 -26.75 1.44
N ASN A 15 1.04 -27.02 1.47
CA ASN A 15 2.06 -25.98 1.43
C ASN A 15 2.11 -25.24 0.08
N PHE A 16 1.93 -25.94 -1.04
CA PHE A 16 1.97 -25.35 -2.37
C PHE A 16 0.83 -24.34 -2.61
N GLU A 17 -0.39 -24.67 -2.18
CA GLU A 17 -1.55 -23.77 -2.19
C GLU A 17 -1.37 -22.62 -1.22
N PHE A 18 -0.65 -22.82 -0.11
CA PHE A 18 -0.38 -21.75 0.84
C PHE A 18 0.59 -20.72 0.26
N GLU A 19 1.68 -21.17 -0.37
CA GLU A 19 2.60 -20.30 -1.11
C GLU A 19 1.86 -19.54 -2.23
N HIS A 20 1.05 -20.25 -3.03
CA HIS A 20 0.23 -19.63 -4.07
C HIS A 20 -0.76 -18.61 -3.50
N HIS A 21 -1.40 -18.92 -2.37
CA HIS A 21 -2.31 -18.01 -1.66
C HIS A 21 -1.57 -16.73 -1.26
N LEU A 22 -0.38 -16.83 -0.68
CA LEU A 22 0.44 -15.67 -0.33
C LEU A 22 0.85 -14.87 -1.57
N GLU A 23 1.30 -15.53 -2.63
CA GLU A 23 1.71 -14.87 -3.88
C GLU A 23 0.55 -14.21 -4.65
N SER A 24 -0.66 -14.75 -4.54
CA SER A 24 -1.84 -14.26 -5.27
C SER A 24 -2.58 -13.18 -4.50
N LEU A 25 -2.81 -13.39 -3.19
CA LEU A 25 -3.65 -12.53 -2.37
C LEU A 25 -2.83 -11.58 -1.49
N HIS A 26 -1.64 -11.97 -1.05
CA HIS A 26 -0.81 -11.20 -0.13
C HIS A 26 0.50 -10.71 -0.76
N LYS A 27 0.55 -10.66 -2.08
CA LYS A 27 1.71 -10.20 -2.85
C LYS A 27 2.21 -8.82 -2.43
N HIS A 28 1.27 -7.95 -2.07
CA HIS A 28 1.53 -6.57 -1.69
C HIS A 28 1.07 -6.33 -0.25
N VAL A 29 1.47 -7.21 0.66
CA VAL A 29 1.25 -7.04 2.10
C VAL A 29 2.34 -6.17 2.72
N CYS A 30 1.93 -5.26 3.60
CA CYS A 30 2.84 -4.55 4.48
C CYS A 30 3.29 -5.48 5.61
N THR A 31 4.59 -5.73 5.73
CA THR A 31 5.14 -6.61 6.78
C THR A 31 5.03 -6.01 8.19
N GLU A 32 4.88 -4.68 8.29
CA GLU A 32 4.81 -3.97 9.57
C GLU A 32 3.39 -3.97 10.17
N CYS A 33 2.36 -3.77 9.34
CA CYS A 33 0.96 -3.68 9.80
C CYS A 33 0.02 -4.74 9.22
N SER A 34 0.55 -5.68 8.42
CA SER A 34 -0.21 -6.76 7.77
C SER A 34 -1.36 -6.31 6.86
N ARG A 35 -1.38 -5.04 6.42
CA ARG A 35 -2.35 -4.56 5.42
C ARG A 35 -1.98 -5.03 4.02
N VAL A 36 -2.99 -5.48 3.29
CA VAL A 36 -2.87 -5.92 1.90
C VAL A 36 -3.27 -4.79 0.97
N PHE A 37 -2.47 -4.55 -0.07
CA PHE A 37 -2.72 -3.53 -1.08
C PHE A 37 -2.97 -4.18 -2.46
N PRO A 38 -3.75 -3.52 -3.33
CA PRO A 38 -4.04 -4.08 -4.66
C PRO A 38 -2.88 -3.91 -5.65
N SER A 39 -1.90 -3.05 -5.36
CA SER A 39 -0.71 -2.89 -6.19
C SER A 39 0.55 -2.60 -5.37
N ALA A 40 1.72 -2.90 -5.96
CA ALA A 40 3.01 -2.60 -5.36
C ALA A 40 3.20 -1.10 -5.12
N PHE A 41 2.71 -0.25 -6.04
CA PHE A 41 2.81 1.19 -5.91
C PHE A 41 2.08 1.70 -4.66
N LEU A 42 0.85 1.25 -4.42
CA LEU A 42 0.09 1.67 -3.24
C LEU A 42 0.72 1.17 -1.94
N LEU A 43 1.30 -0.04 -1.95
CA LEU A 43 2.10 -0.52 -0.83
C LEU A 43 3.31 0.39 -0.59
N SER A 44 4.06 0.77 -1.63
CA SER A 44 5.20 1.68 -1.49
C SER A 44 4.80 3.03 -0.90
N VAL A 45 3.73 3.65 -1.42
CA VAL A 45 3.19 4.91 -0.88
C VAL A 45 2.80 4.73 0.59
N HIS A 46 2.14 3.64 0.93
CA HIS A 46 1.78 3.36 2.32
C HIS A 46 3.00 3.23 3.23
N LEU A 47 4.04 2.50 2.80
CA LEU A 47 5.28 2.34 3.56
C LEU A 47 5.97 3.69 3.78
N GLU A 48 6.10 4.51 2.74
CA GLU A 48 6.63 5.88 2.85
C GLU A 48 5.79 6.71 3.83
N GLU A 49 4.47 6.76 3.67
CA GLU A 49 3.63 7.66 4.46
C GLU A 49 3.42 7.21 5.93
N ASN A 50 3.41 5.91 6.21
CA ASN A 50 2.99 5.36 7.51
C ASN A 50 4.13 4.71 8.31
N HIS A 51 5.14 4.19 7.61
CA HIS A 51 6.20 3.40 8.24
C HIS A 51 7.59 4.04 8.09
N ASP A 52 7.74 5.05 7.23
CA ASP A 52 8.97 5.84 7.17
C ASP A 52 8.91 7.04 8.13
N SER A 53 9.59 6.90 9.27
CA SER A 53 9.76 8.00 10.24
C SER A 53 10.30 9.29 9.62
N PHE A 54 11.10 9.21 8.56
CA PHE A 54 11.66 10.37 7.87
C PHE A 54 10.61 11.11 7.02
N PHE A 55 9.59 10.40 6.54
CA PHE A 55 8.53 11.00 5.73
C PHE A 55 7.79 12.09 6.49
N SER A 56 7.47 11.86 7.76
CA SER A 56 6.79 12.84 8.62
C SER A 56 7.57 14.16 8.72
N VAL A 57 8.90 14.08 8.86
CA VAL A 57 9.79 15.24 8.92
C VAL A 57 9.92 15.92 7.56
N MET A 58 9.97 15.12 6.48
CA MET A 58 10.08 15.61 5.12
C MET A 58 8.82 16.36 4.67
N ALA A 59 7.63 15.84 5.00
CA ALA A 59 6.33 16.42 4.68
C ALA A 59 6.11 17.80 5.33
N LEU A 60 6.82 18.09 6.43
CA LEU A 60 6.83 19.43 7.03
C LEU A 60 7.55 20.48 6.18
N LYS A 61 8.41 20.08 5.25
CA LYS A 61 9.24 21.00 4.44
C LYS A 61 8.80 21.07 2.98
N LYS A 62 8.34 19.97 2.41
CA LYS A 62 7.96 19.87 0.99
C LYS A 62 6.72 19.02 0.78
N ASP A 63 6.19 19.07 -0.43
CA ASP A 63 4.99 18.33 -0.82
C ASP A 63 5.37 16.88 -1.10
N CYS A 64 5.02 15.99 -0.18
CA CYS A 64 5.41 14.58 -0.21
C CYS A 64 4.23 13.65 -0.57
N TYR A 65 2.99 14.08 -0.35
CA TYR A 65 1.81 13.23 -0.57
C TYR A 65 1.53 13.16 -2.06
N GLN A 66 1.87 12.03 -2.69
CA GLN A 66 1.71 11.86 -4.12
C GLN A 66 0.31 11.34 -4.47
N CYS A 67 -0.15 11.68 -5.67
CA CYS A 67 -1.32 11.07 -6.27
C CYS A 67 -1.19 9.53 -6.30
N LEU A 68 -2.25 8.84 -5.85
CA LEU A 68 -2.42 7.40 -5.79
C LEU A 68 -2.64 6.73 -7.16
N VAL A 69 -2.73 7.50 -8.25
CA VAL A 69 -2.70 6.93 -9.60
C VAL A 69 -1.30 6.41 -9.88
N GLU A 70 -1.23 5.11 -10.22
CA GLU A 70 0.02 4.39 -10.47
C GLU A 70 0.69 4.91 -11.75
N ASP A 71 -0.11 5.22 -12.79
CA ASP A 71 0.40 5.79 -14.03
C ASP A 71 0.68 7.29 -13.88
N LYS A 72 1.96 7.65 -13.79
CA LYS A 72 2.41 9.04 -13.64
C LYS A 72 2.25 9.89 -14.90
N SER A 73 1.92 9.28 -16.05
CA SER A 73 1.56 10.03 -17.25
C SER A 73 0.14 10.58 -17.17
N ILE A 74 -0.77 9.87 -16.47
CA ILE A 74 -2.11 10.35 -16.13
C ILE A 74 -2.03 11.43 -15.05
N CYS A 75 -1.34 11.17 -13.93
CA CYS A 75 -1.23 12.14 -12.86
C CYS A 75 0.05 12.00 -12.03
N ASN A 76 0.80 13.09 -11.90
CA ASN A 76 1.99 13.19 -11.05
C ASN A 76 1.88 14.31 -10.01
N ALA A 77 0.65 14.66 -9.62
CA ALA A 77 0.40 15.68 -8.62
C ALA A 77 0.95 15.26 -7.26
N LYS A 78 1.51 16.25 -6.53
CA LYS A 78 1.99 16.11 -5.16
C LYS A 78 1.34 17.19 -4.30
N PHE A 79 1.09 16.84 -3.05
CA PHE A 79 0.29 17.61 -2.11
C PHE A 79 1.01 17.75 -0.78
N ARG A 80 0.61 18.77 -0.03
CA ARG A 80 1.19 19.05 1.29
C ARG A 80 0.63 18.13 2.36
N THR A 81 -0.61 17.68 2.20
CA THR A 81 -1.29 16.80 3.16
C THR A 81 -2.06 15.69 2.45
N SER A 82 -2.36 14.62 3.18
CA SER A 82 -3.22 13.52 2.72
C SER A 82 -4.60 13.99 2.32
N GLU A 83 -5.18 14.97 3.03
CA GLU A 83 -6.55 15.45 2.75
C GLU A 83 -6.64 16.15 1.40
N GLN A 84 -5.60 16.90 1.02
CA GLN A 84 -5.52 17.56 -0.29
C GLN A 84 -5.45 16.52 -1.42
N ARG A 85 -4.62 15.48 -1.23
CA ARG A 85 -4.56 14.34 -2.16
C ARG A 85 -5.91 13.63 -2.27
N ASP A 86 -6.58 13.39 -1.15
CA ASP A 86 -7.88 12.69 -1.12
C ASP A 86 -9.01 13.54 -1.72
N GLU A 87 -8.90 14.87 -1.65
CA GLU A 87 -9.78 15.77 -2.40
C GLU A 87 -9.53 15.69 -3.90
N HIS A 88 -8.26 15.78 -4.33
CA HIS A 88 -7.87 15.60 -5.73
C HIS A 88 -8.38 14.27 -6.30
N MET A 89 -8.21 13.17 -5.54
CA MET A 89 -8.72 11.85 -5.91
C MET A 89 -10.23 11.80 -6.14
N ARG A 90 -11.01 12.66 -5.49
CA ARG A 90 -12.48 12.69 -5.65
C ARG A 90 -12.93 13.62 -6.77
N LYS A 91 -12.10 14.58 -7.16
CA LYS A 91 -12.44 15.61 -8.15
C LYS A 91 -11.90 15.27 -9.54
N ASP A 92 -10.72 14.67 -9.61
CA ASP A 92 -9.97 14.45 -10.84
C ASP A 92 -9.90 12.98 -11.28
N HIS A 93 -10.26 12.04 -10.40
CA HIS A 93 -10.24 10.59 -10.63
C HIS A 93 -11.51 9.91 -10.09
#